data_AF-A0A939T447-F1
#
_entry.id   AF-A0A939T447-F1
#
_cell.length_a   1.000
_cell.length_b   1.000
_cell.length_c   1.000
_cell.angle_alpha   90.00
_cell.angle_beta   90.00
_cell.angle_gamma   90.00
#
_symmetry.space_group_name_H-M   'P 1'
#
loop_
_entity.id
_entity.type
_entity.pdbx_description
1 polymer ?
#
loop_
_entity_poly.entity_id
_entity_poly.type
_entity_poly.pdbx_seq_one_letter_code
_entity_poly.pdbx_strand_id
1 'polypeptide(L)'
;MLIAHWTFDVSDIDGRKVKDASGGGLAAELDEHAEIVPGRDGEVLSFDGNAQATVAAAPQLVLSQIFGFSLTFFVKVTGEPTGEWRGLVYKSVAIDHDARAVGLWLYPDALRLRAQLFTIKGPEYIDSRARLHLNEWTHIAFVVDTDGMFLYVNGNLDVAVPLEHAVVTPAGPISLGAEPGKPGLTGELDDFRVYSSPLNEEAVRALVTA
;
A
#
# COMPACT_ATOMS: atom_id res chain seq x y z
N MET A 1 10.76 8.91 -8.84
CA MET A 1 11.95 8.05 -8.62
C MET A 1 11.59 6.99 -7.59
N LEU A 2 12.15 5.78 -7.66
CA LEU A 2 11.96 4.76 -6.62
C LEU A 2 12.59 5.25 -5.30
N ILE A 3 11.82 5.22 -4.20
CA ILE A 3 12.29 5.55 -2.85
C ILE A 3 12.65 4.28 -2.09
N ALA A 4 11.78 3.28 -2.14
CA ALA A 4 11.88 2.05 -1.36
C ALA A 4 11.20 0.90 -2.10
N HIS A 5 11.72 -0.32 -1.91
CA HIS A 5 11.17 -1.55 -2.46
C HIS A 5 11.39 -2.70 -1.48
N TRP A 6 10.31 -3.37 -1.07
CA TRP A 6 10.35 -4.57 -0.27
C TRP A 6 9.84 -5.74 -1.11
N THR A 7 10.74 -6.65 -1.44
CA THR A 7 10.52 -7.92 -2.17
C THR A 7 9.98 -9.02 -1.27
N PHE A 8 10.29 -8.96 0.04
CA PHE A 8 9.99 -10.01 1.01
C PHE A 8 10.69 -11.35 0.78
N ASP A 9 11.62 -11.41 -0.18
CA ASP A 9 12.49 -12.56 -0.42
C ASP A 9 13.33 -12.90 0.81
N VAL A 10 13.60 -14.19 1.02
CA VAL A 10 14.38 -14.70 2.14
C VAL A 10 15.77 -14.07 2.26
N SER A 11 16.36 -13.66 1.12
CA SER A 11 17.65 -12.97 1.10
C SER A 11 17.63 -11.56 1.70
N ASP A 12 16.46 -10.94 1.82
CA ASP A 12 16.29 -9.60 2.37
C ASP A 12 15.89 -9.60 3.85
N ILE A 13 15.80 -10.78 4.48
CA ILE A 13 15.30 -10.93 5.85
C ILE A 13 16.44 -11.07 6.87
N ASP A 14 16.36 -10.26 7.93
CA ASP A 14 17.17 -10.38 9.14
C ASP A 14 16.24 -10.42 10.38
N GLY A 15 15.98 -11.64 10.87
CA GLY A 15 15.03 -11.87 11.97
C GLY A 15 13.61 -11.46 11.60
N ARG A 16 13.08 -10.41 12.26
CA ARG A 16 11.76 -9.82 11.96
C ARG A 16 11.87 -8.53 11.14
N LYS A 17 12.99 -8.32 10.46
CA LYS A 17 13.22 -7.15 9.61
C LYS A 17 13.35 -7.59 8.16
N VAL A 18 12.67 -6.87 7.26
CA VAL A 18 12.80 -7.00 5.81
C VAL A 18 13.51 -5.76 5.30
N LYS A 19 14.65 -5.95 4.65
CA LYS A 19 15.47 -4.88 4.09
C LYS A 19 14.77 -4.23 2.91
N ASP A 20 15.04 -2.94 2.73
CA ASP A 20 14.72 -2.22 1.50
C ASP A 20 15.74 -2.55 0.39
N ALA A 21 15.26 -3.24 -0.64
CA ALA A 21 16.02 -3.69 -1.80
C ALA A 21 16.48 -2.53 -2.71
N SER A 22 15.88 -1.34 -2.59
CA SER A 22 16.31 -0.15 -3.33
C SER A 22 17.64 0.43 -2.84
N GLY A 23 18.09 0.01 -1.64
CA GLY A 23 19.29 0.53 -0.99
C GLY A 23 19.07 1.80 -0.15
N GLY A 24 17.83 2.26 0.02
CA GLY A 24 17.46 3.42 0.84
C GLY A 24 17.58 3.19 2.36
N GLY A 25 17.74 1.94 2.81
CA GLY A 25 17.93 1.60 4.22
C GLY A 25 16.65 1.66 5.06
N LEU A 26 15.49 1.61 4.42
CA LEU A 26 14.17 1.72 5.03
C LEU A 26 13.64 0.32 5.39
N ALA A 27 14.16 -0.32 6.43
CA ALA A 27 13.69 -1.67 6.80
C ALA A 27 12.22 -1.67 7.25
N ALA A 28 11.46 -2.69 6.84
CA ALA A 28 10.15 -3.00 7.39
C ALA A 28 10.31 -3.96 8.57
N GLU A 29 9.64 -3.69 9.69
CA GLU A 29 9.61 -4.54 10.88
C GLU A 29 8.29 -5.32 10.91
N LEU A 30 8.39 -6.64 10.97
CA LEU A 30 7.26 -7.56 11.06
C LEU A 30 6.88 -7.76 12.54
N ASP A 31 5.59 -7.81 12.85
CA ASP A 31 5.10 -8.07 14.22
C ASP A 31 5.29 -9.54 14.64
N GLU A 32 4.43 -10.15 15.46
CA GLU A 32 4.52 -11.59 15.78
C GLU A 32 3.58 -12.47 14.94
N HIS A 33 2.66 -11.85 14.20
CA HIS A 33 1.60 -12.51 13.45
C HIS A 33 1.90 -12.58 11.93
N ALA A 34 2.72 -11.67 11.41
CA ALA A 34 3.10 -11.68 10.01
C ALA A 34 4.08 -12.82 9.71
N GLU A 35 3.96 -13.48 8.57
CA GLU A 35 4.85 -14.58 8.21
C GLU A 35 5.43 -14.39 6.82
N ILE A 36 6.62 -14.92 6.61
CA ILE A 36 7.22 -14.98 5.28
C ILE A 36 7.04 -16.40 4.79
N VAL A 37 6.36 -16.56 3.66
CA VAL A 37 5.98 -17.87 3.11
C VAL A 37 6.28 -17.92 1.61
N PRO A 38 6.44 -19.11 1.00
CA PRO A 38 6.58 -19.21 -0.46
C PRO A 38 5.36 -18.62 -1.17
N GLY A 39 5.57 -17.81 -2.22
CA GLY A 39 4.49 -17.11 -2.91
C GLY A 39 4.78 -16.81 -4.38
N ARG A 40 4.49 -15.58 -4.84
CA ARG A 40 4.40 -15.20 -6.26
C ARG A 40 5.72 -15.45 -7.01
N ASP A 41 6.79 -14.79 -6.61
CA ASP A 41 8.10 -14.83 -7.26
C ASP A 41 9.24 -15.02 -6.24
N GLY A 42 9.08 -16.03 -5.37
CA GLY A 42 9.98 -16.26 -4.24
C GLY A 42 9.18 -16.38 -2.95
N GLU A 43 9.41 -15.47 -2.03
CA GLU A 43 8.66 -15.37 -0.78
C GLU A 43 7.73 -14.16 -0.76
N VAL A 44 6.71 -14.22 0.09
CA VAL A 44 5.72 -13.15 0.23
C VAL A 44 5.44 -12.90 1.70
N LEU A 45 4.95 -11.70 2.01
CA LEU A 45 4.48 -11.37 3.33
C LEU A 45 3.02 -11.80 3.50
N SER A 46 2.79 -12.78 4.37
CA SER A 46 1.49 -13.35 4.71
C SER A 46 0.88 -12.68 5.94
N PHE A 47 -0.43 -12.47 5.88
CA PHE A 47 -1.22 -11.83 6.91
C PHE A 47 -2.44 -12.69 7.27
N ASP A 48 -2.68 -12.84 8.57
CA ASP A 48 -3.78 -13.64 9.14
C ASP A 48 -5.03 -12.80 9.49
N GLY A 49 -5.01 -11.50 9.22
CA GLY A 49 -6.04 -10.53 9.61
C GLY A 49 -5.71 -9.71 10.86
N ASN A 50 -4.70 -10.11 11.64
CA ASN A 50 -4.16 -9.38 12.79
C ASN A 50 -2.69 -8.94 12.57
N ALA A 51 -2.01 -9.61 11.64
CA ALA A 51 -0.65 -9.32 11.22
C ALA A 51 -0.44 -7.91 10.66
N GLN A 52 0.73 -7.35 10.98
CA GLN A 52 1.20 -6.07 10.50
C GLN A 52 2.71 -6.09 10.23
N ALA A 53 3.12 -5.35 9.21
CA ALA A 53 4.51 -4.89 9.05
C ALA A 53 4.56 -3.37 9.07
N THR A 54 5.59 -2.79 9.68
CA THR A 54 5.72 -1.35 9.86
C THR A 54 7.05 -0.84 9.32
N VAL A 55 7.01 0.26 8.57
CA VAL A 55 8.18 1.03 8.17
C VAL A 55 8.16 2.33 8.96
N ALA A 56 9.24 2.59 9.69
CA ALA A 56 9.37 3.82 10.47
C ALA A 56 9.26 5.06 9.58
N ALA A 57 8.74 6.16 10.15
CA ALA A 57 8.75 7.45 9.47
C ALA A 57 10.18 7.86 9.12
N ALA A 58 10.39 8.32 7.88
CA ALA A 58 11.69 8.75 7.39
C ALA A 58 11.54 9.94 6.43
N PRO A 59 12.53 10.84 6.34
CA PRO A 59 12.47 12.00 5.45
C PRO A 59 12.21 11.64 3.97
N GLN A 60 12.75 10.51 3.51
CA GLN A 60 12.54 10.02 2.14
C GLN A 60 11.09 9.57 1.89
N LEU A 61 10.35 9.22 2.94
CA LEU A 61 8.95 8.78 2.89
C LEU A 61 7.95 9.90 3.19
N VAL A 62 8.39 11.17 3.13
CA VAL A 62 7.47 12.33 3.18
C VAL A 62 6.88 12.52 1.79
N LEU A 63 5.59 12.21 1.63
CA LEU A 63 4.94 12.14 0.32
C LEU A 63 4.32 13.50 -0.04
N SER A 64 4.95 14.24 -0.95
CA SER A 64 4.48 15.57 -1.35
C SER A 64 3.54 15.51 -2.55
N GLN A 65 2.33 16.07 -2.42
CA GLN A 65 1.43 16.26 -3.56
C GLN A 65 2.05 17.14 -4.66
N ILE A 66 2.90 18.11 -4.31
CA ILE A 66 3.52 19.04 -5.27
C ILE A 66 4.36 18.29 -6.31
N PHE A 67 5.05 17.22 -5.89
CA PHE A 67 5.84 16.37 -6.78
C PHE A 67 5.07 15.14 -7.26
N GLY A 68 3.92 14.85 -6.64
CA GLY A 68 3.21 13.59 -6.73
C GLY A 68 3.99 12.41 -6.14
N PHE A 69 3.31 11.28 -6.01
CA PHE A 69 3.89 10.04 -5.49
C PHE A 69 3.09 8.83 -5.96
N SER A 70 3.68 7.64 -5.82
CA SER A 70 2.99 6.39 -6.14
C SER A 70 3.31 5.29 -5.12
N LEU A 71 2.32 4.45 -4.83
CA LEU A 71 2.46 3.22 -4.05
C LEU A 71 2.02 2.05 -4.94
N THR A 72 2.83 1.00 -5.06
CA THR A 72 2.50 -0.19 -5.86
C THR A 72 2.78 -1.46 -5.07
N PHE A 73 2.00 -2.50 -5.28
CA PHE A 73 2.22 -3.84 -4.71
C PHE A 73 1.38 -4.88 -5.42
N PHE A 74 1.73 -6.14 -5.23
CA PHE A 74 0.85 -7.26 -5.51
C PHE A 74 0.12 -7.69 -4.23
N VAL A 75 -1.14 -8.06 -4.36
CA VAL A 75 -1.95 -8.62 -3.27
C VAL A 75 -2.68 -9.86 -3.73
N LYS A 76 -2.72 -10.89 -2.88
CA LYS A 76 -3.59 -12.06 -3.02
C LYS A 76 -4.49 -12.16 -1.80
N VAL A 77 -5.76 -11.81 -1.97
CA VAL A 77 -6.75 -11.90 -0.89
C VAL A 77 -7.25 -13.33 -0.78
N THR A 78 -7.23 -13.91 0.42
CA THR A 78 -7.66 -15.30 0.65
C THR A 78 -8.94 -15.39 1.48
N GLY A 79 -9.32 -14.32 2.19
CA GLY A 79 -10.54 -14.25 3.00
C GLY A 79 -11.71 -13.49 2.34
N GLU A 80 -12.92 -14.03 2.49
CA GLU A 80 -14.18 -13.37 2.10
C GLU A 80 -14.41 -12.03 2.84
N PRO A 81 -15.31 -11.14 2.35
CA PRO A 81 -15.75 -9.97 3.11
C PRO A 81 -16.26 -10.30 4.51
N THR A 82 -15.80 -9.56 5.51
CA THR A 82 -16.04 -9.85 6.93
C THR A 82 -17.09 -8.97 7.59
N GLY A 83 -17.64 -7.98 6.86
CA GLY A 83 -18.47 -6.92 7.43
C GLY A 83 -17.65 -5.76 8.04
N GLU A 84 -16.32 -5.82 7.99
CA GLU A 84 -15.42 -4.79 8.51
C GLU A 84 -14.46 -4.27 7.42
N TRP A 85 -14.02 -3.01 7.56
CA TRP A 85 -12.95 -2.46 6.75
C TRP A 85 -11.62 -3.12 7.12
N ARG A 86 -10.89 -3.60 6.12
CA ARG A 86 -9.63 -4.33 6.32
C ARG A 86 -8.47 -3.61 5.67
N GLY A 87 -7.48 -3.20 6.45
CA GLY A 87 -6.34 -2.42 5.95
C GLY A 87 -5.39 -3.24 5.08
N LEU A 88 -4.91 -2.66 3.99
CA LEU A 88 -3.84 -3.21 3.15
C LEU A 88 -2.56 -2.40 3.32
N VAL A 89 -2.67 -1.08 3.17
CA VAL A 89 -1.57 -0.13 3.33
C VAL A 89 -2.13 1.09 4.07
N TYR A 90 -1.42 1.56 5.07
CA TYR A 90 -1.77 2.74 5.84
C TYR A 90 -0.55 3.61 6.07
N LYS A 91 -0.71 4.92 5.95
CA LYS A 91 0.32 5.90 6.33
C LYS A 91 -0.35 7.05 7.08
N SER A 92 0.15 7.36 8.27
CA SER A 92 -0.38 8.45 9.08
C SER A 92 0.19 9.82 8.70
N VAL A 93 -0.46 10.89 9.15
CA VAL A 93 0.01 12.27 8.93
C VAL A 93 1.36 12.49 9.62
N ALA A 94 1.50 12.04 10.86
CA ALA A 94 2.72 12.20 11.65
C ALA A 94 2.95 10.99 12.57
N ILE A 95 4.14 10.93 13.19
CA ILE A 95 4.57 9.83 14.06
C ILE A 95 3.62 9.63 15.24
N ASP A 96 3.23 10.72 15.91
CA ASP A 96 2.40 10.68 17.12
C ASP A 96 0.92 10.98 16.86
N HIS A 97 0.49 10.95 15.60
CA HIS A 97 -0.89 11.24 15.20
C HIS A 97 -1.48 10.06 14.44
N ASP A 98 -2.66 9.62 14.86
CA ASP A 98 -3.45 8.53 14.28
C ASP A 98 -4.31 8.96 13.07
N ALA A 99 -4.17 10.21 12.63
CA ALA A 99 -4.89 10.69 11.46
C ALA A 99 -4.41 9.96 10.20
N ARG A 100 -5.33 9.25 9.53
CA ARG A 100 -5.15 8.68 8.19
C ARG A 100 -4.65 9.76 7.26
N ALA A 101 -3.48 9.58 6.63
CA ALA A 101 -3.01 10.44 5.56
C ALA A 101 -3.18 9.77 4.20
N VAL A 102 -2.62 8.57 4.05
CA VAL A 102 -2.91 7.65 2.94
C VAL A 102 -3.44 6.36 3.55
N GLY A 103 -4.45 5.76 2.94
CA GLY A 103 -4.76 4.37 3.26
C GLY A 103 -5.50 3.67 2.15
N LEU A 104 -5.34 2.36 2.11
CA LEU A 104 -5.95 1.43 1.18
C LEU A 104 -6.59 0.30 1.98
N TRP A 105 -7.88 0.05 1.75
CA TRP A 105 -8.65 -0.96 2.47
C TRP A 105 -9.47 -1.82 1.52
N LEU A 106 -9.76 -3.05 1.94
CA LEU A 106 -10.83 -3.87 1.37
C LEU A 106 -12.18 -3.45 1.96
N TYR A 107 -13.20 -3.44 1.11
CA TYR A 107 -14.57 -3.15 1.50
C TYR A 107 -15.11 -4.19 2.51
N PRO A 108 -16.05 -3.76 3.40
CA PRO A 108 -16.72 -4.64 4.35
C PRO A 108 -17.54 -5.76 3.70
N ASP A 109 -18.17 -5.45 2.56
CA ASP A 109 -19.21 -6.25 1.91
C ASP A 109 -18.86 -6.67 0.47
N ALA A 110 -17.64 -6.34 0.01
CA ALA A 110 -17.18 -6.66 -1.33
C ALA A 110 -15.65 -6.80 -1.39
N LEU A 111 -15.16 -7.64 -2.31
CA LEU A 111 -13.75 -7.68 -2.70
C LEU A 111 -13.45 -6.50 -3.64
N ARG A 112 -13.57 -5.29 -3.10
CA ARG A 112 -13.24 -4.01 -3.76
C ARG A 112 -12.30 -3.23 -2.86
N LEU A 113 -11.54 -2.34 -3.46
CA LEU A 113 -10.62 -1.43 -2.80
C LEU A 113 -11.25 -0.05 -2.62
N ARG A 114 -10.91 0.57 -1.49
CA ARG A 114 -10.98 2.01 -1.26
C ARG A 114 -9.58 2.52 -0.97
N ALA A 115 -9.15 3.56 -1.67
CA ALA A 115 -8.02 4.37 -1.26
C ALA A 115 -8.49 5.73 -0.75
N GLN A 116 -7.71 6.35 0.12
CA GLN A 116 -7.98 7.65 0.72
C GLN A 116 -6.74 8.54 0.67
N LEU A 117 -6.95 9.84 0.45
CA LEU A 117 -6.05 10.91 0.89
C LEU A 117 -6.73 11.82 1.89
N PHE A 118 -5.97 12.33 2.85
CA PHE A 118 -6.45 13.36 3.76
C PHE A 118 -6.04 14.75 3.29
N THR A 119 -7.02 15.64 3.19
CA THR A 119 -6.84 17.02 2.75
C THR A 119 -7.13 17.99 3.88
N ILE A 120 -6.88 19.27 3.64
CA ILE A 120 -7.24 20.34 4.56
C ILE A 120 -8.77 20.46 4.80
N LYS A 121 -9.60 19.76 4.02
CA LYS A 121 -11.06 19.69 4.19
C LYS A 121 -11.57 18.35 4.71
N GLY A 122 -10.69 17.37 4.93
CA GLY A 122 -11.03 16.04 5.40
C GLY A 122 -10.63 14.95 4.40
N PRO A 123 -11.14 13.73 4.58
CA PRO A 123 -10.79 12.60 3.73
C PRO A 123 -11.45 12.70 2.35
N GLU A 124 -10.66 12.52 1.31
CA GLU A 124 -11.13 12.26 -0.05
C GLU A 124 -10.87 10.79 -0.40
N TYR A 125 -11.79 10.18 -1.15
CA TYR A 125 -11.79 8.74 -1.42
C TYR A 125 -11.78 8.45 -2.92
N ILE A 126 -11.15 7.35 -3.27
CA ILE A 126 -11.29 6.72 -4.59
C ILE A 126 -11.59 5.24 -4.41
N ASP A 127 -12.69 4.81 -5.01
CA ASP A 127 -13.21 3.45 -4.88
C ASP A 127 -13.04 2.70 -6.19
N SER A 128 -12.35 1.57 -6.16
CA SER A 128 -12.15 0.72 -7.36
C SER A 128 -13.48 0.30 -7.98
N ARG A 129 -13.60 0.28 -9.31
CA ARG A 129 -14.72 -0.37 -10.02
C ARG A 129 -14.46 -1.86 -10.16
N ALA A 130 -13.21 -2.23 -10.41
CA ALA A 130 -12.76 -3.62 -10.44
C ALA A 130 -13.06 -4.33 -9.12
N ARG A 131 -13.33 -5.64 -9.23
CA ARG A 131 -13.42 -6.55 -8.08
C ARG A 131 -12.16 -7.42 -8.08
N LEU A 132 -11.59 -7.63 -6.91
CA LEU A 132 -10.54 -8.60 -6.71
C LEU A 132 -11.16 -10.00 -6.65
N HIS A 133 -10.39 -10.99 -7.05
CA HIS A 133 -10.75 -12.39 -6.96
C HIS A 133 -9.97 -13.05 -5.83
N LEU A 134 -10.64 -13.96 -5.10
CA LEU A 134 -9.96 -14.72 -4.05
C LEU A 134 -8.90 -15.62 -4.64
N ASN A 135 -7.77 -15.72 -3.96
CA ASN A 135 -6.65 -16.58 -4.30
C ASN A 135 -5.99 -16.26 -5.66
N GLU A 136 -6.23 -15.05 -6.19
CA GLU A 136 -5.59 -14.54 -7.40
C GLU A 136 -4.71 -13.33 -7.08
N TRP A 137 -3.49 -13.32 -7.63
CA TRP A 137 -2.61 -12.17 -7.53
C TRP A 137 -3.16 -11.00 -8.33
N THR A 138 -3.25 -9.85 -7.68
CA THR A 138 -3.68 -8.59 -8.30
C THR A 138 -2.62 -7.52 -8.05
N HIS A 139 -2.13 -6.89 -9.12
CA HIS A 139 -1.26 -5.72 -9.00
C HIS A 139 -2.10 -4.47 -8.75
N ILE A 140 -1.78 -3.72 -7.70
CA ILE A 140 -2.43 -2.46 -7.34
C ILE A 140 -1.41 -1.34 -7.44
N ALA A 141 -1.79 -0.25 -8.11
CA ALA A 141 -1.03 1.01 -8.03
C ALA A 141 -1.96 2.16 -7.65
N PHE A 142 -1.61 2.87 -6.59
CA PHE A 142 -2.22 4.13 -6.20
C PHE A 142 -1.27 5.27 -6.54
N VAL A 143 -1.69 6.12 -7.47
CA VAL A 143 -0.89 7.21 -8.01
C VAL A 143 -1.55 8.54 -7.67
N VAL A 144 -0.76 9.51 -7.24
CA VAL A 144 -1.19 10.86 -6.91
C VAL A 144 -0.30 11.84 -7.64
N ASP A 145 -0.90 12.77 -8.36
CA ASP A 145 -0.22 13.92 -8.95
C ASP A 145 -0.90 15.23 -8.53
N THR A 146 -0.61 16.32 -9.26
CA THR A 146 -1.21 17.63 -8.99
C THR A 146 -2.69 17.71 -9.39
N ASP A 147 -3.14 16.84 -10.30
CA ASP A 147 -4.48 16.84 -10.86
C ASP A 147 -5.43 15.96 -10.05
N GLY A 148 -4.94 14.82 -9.54
CA GLY A 148 -5.84 13.87 -8.90
C GLY A 148 -5.23 12.62 -8.28
N MET A 149 -6.15 11.74 -7.89
CA MET A 149 -5.92 10.38 -7.47
C MET A 149 -6.25 9.42 -8.61
N PHE A 150 -5.41 8.42 -8.82
CA PHE A 150 -5.57 7.40 -9.84
C PHE A 150 -5.35 6.03 -9.22
N LEU A 151 -6.29 5.13 -9.45
CA LEU A 151 -6.20 3.75 -9.00
C LEU A 151 -6.10 2.84 -10.22
N TYR A 152 -5.04 2.05 -10.26
CA TYR A 152 -4.79 1.06 -11.30
C TYR A 152 -4.91 -0.35 -10.72
N VAL A 153 -5.49 -1.25 -11.50
CA VAL A 153 -5.64 -2.67 -11.18
C VAL A 153 -5.12 -3.48 -12.35
N ASN A 154 -4.18 -4.40 -12.08
CA ASN A 154 -3.51 -5.23 -13.08
C ASN A 154 -2.94 -4.41 -14.26
N GLY A 155 -2.34 -3.26 -13.95
CA GLY A 155 -1.66 -2.42 -14.93
C GLY A 155 -2.57 -1.43 -15.65
N ASN A 156 -3.88 -1.54 -15.52
CA ASN A 156 -4.85 -0.70 -16.23
C ASN A 156 -5.48 0.33 -15.28
N LEU A 157 -5.70 1.55 -15.77
CA LEU A 157 -6.42 2.58 -15.01
C LEU A 157 -7.86 2.12 -14.77
N ASP A 158 -8.25 2.00 -13.51
CA ASP A 158 -9.59 1.58 -13.09
C ASP A 158 -10.49 2.81 -12.84
N VAL A 159 -9.98 3.75 -12.03
CA VAL A 159 -10.68 4.99 -11.66
C VAL A 159 -9.68 6.15 -11.52
N ALA A 160 -10.13 7.35 -11.87
CA ALA A 160 -9.45 8.61 -11.59
C ALA A 160 -10.45 9.59 -10.95
N VAL A 161 -10.01 10.35 -9.95
CA VAL A 161 -10.80 11.35 -9.24
C VAL A 161 -9.97 12.63 -9.09
N PRO A 162 -10.49 13.82 -9.43
CA PRO A 162 -9.76 15.06 -9.24
C PRO A 162 -9.55 15.32 -7.75
N LEU A 163 -8.43 15.95 -7.42
CA LEU A 163 -8.14 16.35 -6.04
C LEU A 163 -8.58 17.80 -5.85
N GLU A 164 -9.62 18.01 -5.07
CA GLU A 164 -10.25 19.35 -4.94
C GLU A 164 -9.54 20.23 -3.91
N HIS A 165 -8.80 19.62 -2.99
CA HIS A 165 -8.18 20.30 -1.86
C HIS A 165 -6.73 19.88 -1.65
N ALA A 166 -5.94 20.77 -1.07
CA ALA A 166 -4.54 20.48 -0.74
C ALA A 166 -4.43 19.29 0.22
N VAL A 167 -3.57 18.34 -0.11
CA VAL A 167 -3.28 17.16 0.71
C VAL A 167 -2.48 17.58 1.94
N VAL A 168 -2.87 17.05 3.10
CA VAL A 168 -2.04 17.10 4.29
C VAL A 168 -0.91 16.09 4.09
N THR A 169 0.32 16.58 3.97
CA THR A 169 1.50 15.78 3.63
C THR A 169 1.63 14.55 4.54
N PRO A 170 1.54 13.32 3.99
CA PRO A 170 1.80 12.09 4.73
C PRO A 170 3.28 12.01 5.13
N ALA A 171 3.59 12.13 6.42
CA ALA A 171 4.95 12.07 6.96
C ALA A 171 5.16 11.01 8.05
N GLY A 172 4.10 10.34 8.50
CA GLY A 172 4.17 9.29 9.52
C GLY A 172 4.66 7.93 9.01
N PRO A 173 4.69 6.89 9.86
CA PRO A 173 5.07 5.53 9.49
C PRO A 173 4.12 4.93 8.44
N ILE A 174 4.61 3.90 7.73
CA ILE A 174 3.78 3.06 6.86
C ILE A 174 3.50 1.75 7.59
N SER A 175 2.25 1.29 7.51
CA SER A 175 1.81 -0.02 7.97
C SER A 175 1.28 -0.81 6.78
N LEU A 176 1.69 -2.07 6.68
CA LEU A 176 1.23 -3.05 5.70
C LEU A 176 0.39 -4.11 6.40
N GLY A 177 -0.66 -4.57 5.73
CA GLY A 177 -1.55 -5.62 6.22
C GLY A 177 -2.59 -5.19 7.24
N ALA A 178 -2.46 -4.00 7.84
CA ALA A 178 -3.47 -3.43 8.74
C ALA A 178 -3.36 -1.90 8.84
N GLU A 179 -4.47 -1.25 9.19
CA GLU A 179 -4.40 0.02 9.93
C GLU A 179 -4.16 -0.33 11.40
N PRO A 180 -3.23 0.34 12.12
CA PRO A 180 -2.91 0.00 13.51
C PRO A 180 -4.16 -0.11 14.40
N GLY A 181 -4.34 -1.27 15.04
CA GLY A 181 -5.47 -1.55 15.93
C GLY A 181 -6.82 -1.77 15.21
N LYS A 182 -6.82 -2.00 13.89
CA LYS A 182 -8.00 -2.33 13.09
C LYS A 182 -7.84 -3.69 12.39
N PRO A 183 -8.94 -4.30 11.93
CA PRO A 183 -8.87 -5.52 11.13
C PRO A 183 -7.96 -5.34 9.90
N GLY A 184 -7.18 -6.38 9.62
CA GLY A 184 -6.21 -6.43 8.55
C GLY A 184 -6.59 -7.32 7.38
N LEU A 185 -5.66 -7.46 6.44
CA LEU A 185 -5.69 -8.40 5.34
C LEU A 185 -5.62 -9.84 5.86
N THR A 186 -6.50 -10.70 5.37
CA THR A 186 -6.26 -12.14 5.35
C THR A 186 -5.84 -12.50 3.93
N GLY A 187 -4.55 -12.76 3.74
CA GLY A 187 -3.95 -12.89 2.42
C GLY A 187 -2.46 -12.58 2.41
N GLU A 188 -1.92 -12.33 1.23
CA GLU A 188 -0.49 -12.14 1.00
C GLU A 188 -0.25 -10.81 0.27
N LEU A 189 0.83 -10.12 0.61
CA LEU A 189 1.38 -8.99 -0.14
C LEU A 189 2.78 -9.32 -0.63
N ASP A 190 3.09 -8.76 -1.79
CA ASP A 190 4.40 -8.87 -2.39
C ASP A 190 4.80 -7.54 -3.05
N ASP A 191 6.11 -7.33 -3.18
CA ASP A 191 6.68 -6.38 -4.11
C ASP A 191 6.23 -4.92 -3.87
N PHE A 192 6.14 -4.52 -2.60
CA PHE A 192 5.69 -3.19 -2.19
C PHE A 192 6.74 -2.14 -2.53
N ARG A 193 6.34 -1.12 -3.30
CA ARG A 193 7.23 -0.05 -3.78
C ARG A 193 6.62 1.32 -3.52
N VAL A 194 7.48 2.27 -3.21
CA VAL A 194 7.13 3.68 -2.99
C VAL A 194 7.94 4.54 -3.95
N TYR A 195 7.27 5.47 -4.63
CA TYR A 195 7.88 6.39 -5.60
C TYR A 195 7.62 7.84 -5.21
N SER A 196 8.63 8.70 -5.36
CA SER A 196 8.57 10.15 -5.16
C SER A 196 8.04 10.93 -6.38
N SER A 197 7.31 10.24 -7.25
CA SER A 197 6.74 10.81 -8.46
C SER A 197 5.49 10.01 -8.86
N PRO A 198 4.56 10.60 -9.62
CA PRO A 198 3.49 9.83 -10.22
C PRO A 198 4.07 8.90 -11.28
N LEU A 199 3.66 7.64 -11.25
CA LEU A 199 3.92 6.69 -12.33
C LEU A 199 2.92 6.93 -13.45
N ASN A 200 3.40 6.94 -14.69
CA ASN A 200 2.52 6.94 -15.86
C ASN A 200 2.00 5.53 -16.17
N GLU A 201 1.00 5.43 -17.03
CA GLU A 201 0.36 4.16 -17.39
C GLU A 201 1.35 3.10 -17.92
N GLU A 202 2.34 3.52 -18.72
CA GLU A 202 3.37 2.61 -19.23
C GLU A 202 4.23 2.02 -18.10
N ALA A 203 4.69 2.84 -17.17
CA ALA A 203 5.46 2.39 -16.02
C ALA A 203 4.63 1.47 -15.12
N VAL A 204 3.35 1.77 -14.90
CA VAL A 204 2.44 0.91 -14.12
C VAL A 204 2.23 -0.44 -14.80
N ARG A 205 2.07 -0.48 -16.13
CA ARG A 205 1.96 -1.75 -16.88
C ARG A 205 3.24 -2.59 -16.80
N ALA A 206 4.40 -1.96 -16.89
CA ALA A 206 5.68 -2.66 -16.82
C ALA A 206 5.88 -3.39 -15.48
N LEU A 207 5.33 -2.88 -14.37
CA LEU A 207 5.39 -3.52 -13.05
C LEU A 207 4.57 -4.81 -12.95
N VAL A 208 3.57 -5.01 -13.81
CA VAL A 208 2.74 -6.23 -13.80
C VAL A 208 3.49 -7.43 -14.38
N THR A 209 4.39 -7.16 -15.33
CA THR A 209 5.17 -8.17 -16.06
C THR A 209 6.54 -8.44 -15.46
N ALA A 210 6.90 -7.69 -14.42
CA ALA A 210 8.19 -7.78 -13.73
C ALA A 210 8.19 -8.89 -12.69
#